data_AF-Q4CNS5-F1
#
_entry.id   AF-Q4CNS5-F1
#
_cell.length_a   1.000
_cell.length_b   1.000
_cell.length_c   1.000
_cell.angle_alpha   90.00
_cell.angle_beta   90.00
_cell.angle_gamma   90.00
#
_symmetry.space_group_name_H-M   'P 1'
#
loop_
_entity.id
_entity.type
_entity.pdbx_description
1 polymer ?
#
loop_
_entity_poly.entity_id
_entity_poly.type
_entity_poly.pdbx_seq_one_letter_code
_entity_poly.pdbx_strand_id
1 'polypeptide(L)'
;EMTKLFHHNITAIHEKFQPPFSVDTFRRIARLVLARVEHMPPPDYYDGSAVWRRVRHYMRQWIKKPDPSEVCMVPLLDLVNHSNRPNCGLRVGPSSVVGGKGAITLYSIARINPGQEICRHYNFAINRPNALFRYGFLPFDLISIVEHDAIDEYLVKNQHMLREESEEVRMKQQKEREEIQKLEKIFQHARSGR
;
A
#
# COMPACT_ATOMS: atom_id res chain seq x y z
N GLU A 1 -6.40 8.14 25.10
CA GLU A 1 -6.18 9.60 25.21
C GLU A 1 -6.67 10.37 23.97
N MET A 2 -6.16 10.06 22.76
CA MET A 2 -6.57 10.73 21.51
C MET A 2 -8.07 10.82 21.29
N THR A 3 -8.82 9.74 21.55
CA THR A 3 -10.28 9.75 21.44
C THR A 3 -10.93 10.78 22.37
N LYS A 4 -10.48 10.92 23.62
CA LYS A 4 -11.03 11.92 24.55
C LYS A 4 -10.76 13.34 24.07
N LEU A 5 -9.52 13.62 23.64
CA LEU A 5 -9.12 14.89 23.05
C LEU A 5 -9.96 15.24 21.81
N PHE A 6 -10.17 14.26 20.92
CA PHE A 6 -11.03 14.43 19.74
C PHE A 6 -12.45 14.81 20.13
N HIS A 7 -13.09 14.08 21.06
CA HIS A 7 -14.47 14.38 21.46
C HIS A 7 -14.59 15.76 22.11
N HIS A 8 -13.63 16.14 22.97
CA HIS A 8 -13.60 17.46 23.58
C HIS A 8 -13.48 18.57 22.54
N ASN A 9 -12.50 18.46 21.64
CA ASN A 9 -12.27 19.47 20.60
C ASN A 9 -13.44 19.59 19.63
N ILE A 10 -14.04 18.47 19.20
CA ILE A 10 -15.20 18.48 18.30
C ILE A 10 -16.41 19.15 18.98
N THR A 11 -16.59 18.92 20.28
CA THR A 11 -17.67 19.56 21.05
C THR A 11 -17.43 21.07 21.16
N ALA A 12 -16.21 21.50 21.50
CA ALA A 12 -15.87 22.92 21.57
C ALA A 12 -16.01 23.65 20.21
N ILE A 13 -15.66 22.99 19.10
CA ILE A 13 -15.85 23.53 17.74
C ILE A 13 -17.34 23.62 17.42
N HIS A 14 -18.11 22.57 17.71
CA HIS A 14 -19.55 22.56 17.47
C HIS A 14 -20.27 23.69 18.24
N GLU A 15 -19.94 23.88 19.52
CA GLU A 15 -20.50 24.95 20.36
C GLU A 15 -20.15 26.34 19.84
N LYS A 16 -18.94 26.51 19.28
CA LYS A 16 -18.49 27.79 18.72
C LYS A 16 -19.17 28.16 17.41
N PHE A 17 -19.37 27.20 16.50
CA PHE A 17 -19.92 27.47 15.16
C PHE A 17 -21.43 27.22 15.05
N GLN A 18 -22.02 26.49 16.01
CA GLN A 18 -23.45 26.16 16.08
C GLN A 18 -24.05 25.71 14.74
N PRO A 19 -23.48 24.68 14.08
CA PRO A 19 -24.01 24.22 12.81
C PRO A 19 -25.41 23.59 12.97
N PRO A 20 -26.22 23.52 11.90
CA PRO A 20 -27.63 23.07 11.95
C PRO A 20 -27.80 21.54 12.11
N PHE A 21 -26.84 20.87 12.74
CA PHE A 21 -26.85 19.42 12.99
C PHE A 21 -26.27 19.10 14.37
N SER A 22 -26.59 17.92 14.89
CA SER A 22 -26.13 17.49 16.22
C SER A 22 -24.60 17.37 16.32
N VAL A 23 -24.06 17.47 17.54
CA VAL A 23 -22.64 17.21 17.80
C VAL A 23 -22.23 15.80 17.38
N ASP A 24 -23.13 14.82 17.48
CA ASP A 24 -22.87 13.45 17.05
C ASP A 24 -22.77 13.32 15.53
N THR A 25 -23.63 14.04 14.79
CA THR A 25 -23.51 14.16 13.34
C THR A 25 -22.17 14.79 12.97
N PHE A 26 -21.76 15.84 13.67
CA PHE A 26 -20.48 16.49 13.44
C PHE A 26 -19.29 15.55 13.71
N ARG A 27 -19.33 14.77 14.79
CA ARG A 27 -18.33 13.73 15.09
C ARG A 27 -18.26 12.68 13.98
N ARG A 28 -19.40 12.24 13.43
CA ARG A 28 -19.46 11.27 12.32
C ARG A 28 -18.83 11.84 11.05
N ILE A 29 -19.18 13.08 10.68
CA ILE A 29 -18.59 13.77 9.52
C ILE A 29 -17.08 13.91 9.71
N ALA A 30 -16.62 14.38 10.88
CA ALA A 30 -15.20 14.55 11.16
C ALA A 30 -14.43 13.23 11.06
N ARG A 31 -14.99 12.11 11.56
CA ARG A 31 -14.38 10.78 11.41
C ARG A 31 -14.30 10.34 9.95
N LEU A 32 -15.37 10.55 9.18
CA LEU A 32 -15.38 10.24 7.74
C LEU A 32 -14.29 11.01 7.00
N VAL A 33 -14.19 12.32 7.25
CA VAL A 33 -13.16 13.18 6.66
C VAL A 33 -11.78 12.69 7.06
N LEU A 34 -11.51 12.46 8.36
CA LEU A 34 -10.19 11.98 8.81
C LEU A 34 -9.77 10.66 8.13
N ALA A 35 -10.71 9.74 7.93
CA ALA A 35 -10.46 8.43 7.33
C ALA A 35 -10.26 8.48 5.81
N ARG A 36 -10.88 9.43 5.11
CA ARG A 36 -10.97 9.45 3.63
C ARG A 36 -10.28 10.61 2.95
N VAL A 37 -9.86 11.61 3.70
CA VAL A 37 -9.25 12.80 3.11
C VAL A 37 -7.83 12.54 2.62
N GLU A 38 -7.51 13.11 1.48
CA GLU A 38 -6.23 12.98 0.80
C GLU A 38 -5.49 14.31 0.76
N HIS A 39 -4.16 14.22 0.69
CA HIS A 39 -3.30 15.37 0.45
C HIS A 39 -3.05 15.50 -1.04
N MET A 40 -3.60 16.54 -1.66
CA MET A 40 -3.53 16.79 -3.10
C MET A 40 -2.95 18.18 -3.35
N PRO A 41 -2.28 18.42 -4.49
CA PRO A 41 -1.94 19.77 -4.88
C PRO A 41 -3.21 20.58 -5.18
N PRO A 42 -3.16 21.92 -5.04
CA PRO A 42 -4.25 22.80 -5.43
C PRO A 42 -4.75 22.54 -6.87
N PRO A 43 -6.03 22.78 -7.19
CA PRO A 43 -6.60 22.49 -8.51
C PRO A 43 -5.85 23.13 -9.69
N ASP A 44 -5.28 24.32 -9.47
CA ASP A 44 -4.53 25.12 -10.45
C ASP A 44 -3.03 24.78 -10.51
N TYR A 45 -2.55 23.85 -9.67
CA TYR A 45 -1.13 23.55 -9.55
C TYR A 45 -0.51 23.07 -10.87
N TYR A 46 -1.28 22.26 -11.61
CA TYR A 46 -0.92 21.77 -12.94
C TYR A 46 -1.61 22.57 -14.05
N ASP A 47 -1.88 23.86 -13.87
CA ASP A 47 -2.27 24.72 -14.98
C ASP A 47 -1.06 25.30 -15.71
N GLY A 48 -1.29 25.92 -16.86
CA GLY A 48 -0.24 26.54 -17.68
C GLY A 48 0.58 25.54 -18.52
N SER A 49 1.64 26.04 -19.17
CA SER A 49 2.45 25.22 -20.09
C SER A 49 3.35 24.24 -19.34
N ALA A 50 3.63 23.09 -19.96
CA ALA A 50 4.52 22.06 -19.40
C ALA A 50 5.94 22.57 -19.12
N VAL A 51 6.40 23.59 -19.86
CA VAL A 51 7.71 24.23 -19.64
C VAL A 51 7.69 25.02 -18.33
N TRP A 52 6.67 25.87 -18.13
CA TRP A 52 6.53 26.67 -16.91
C TRP A 52 6.36 25.80 -15.66
N ARG A 53 5.65 24.67 -15.75
CA ARG A 53 5.52 23.71 -14.64
C ARG A 53 6.87 23.13 -14.24
N ARG A 54 7.70 22.73 -15.23
CA ARG A 54 9.05 22.22 -14.99
C ARG A 54 9.95 23.27 -14.33
N VAL A 55 9.96 24.50 -14.87
CA VAL A 55 10.72 25.61 -14.29
C VAL A 55 10.29 25.88 -12.84
N ARG A 56 8.98 25.96 -12.57
CA ARG A 56 8.43 26.17 -11.23
C ARG A 56 8.85 25.06 -10.26
N HIS A 57 8.79 23.81 -10.70
CA HIS A 57 9.19 22.66 -9.89
C HIS A 57 10.67 22.71 -9.54
N TYR A 58 11.55 22.94 -10.53
CA TYR A 58 12.98 23.09 -10.27
C TYR A 58 13.24 24.27 -9.34
N MET A 59 12.68 25.45 -9.59
CA MET A 59 12.85 26.62 -8.70
C MET A 59 12.47 26.30 -7.25
N ARG A 60 11.37 25.56 -7.03
CA ARG A 60 10.96 25.13 -5.69
C ARG A 60 11.97 24.19 -5.04
N GLN A 61 12.50 23.22 -5.79
CA GLN A 61 13.56 22.33 -5.30
C GLN A 61 14.83 23.11 -4.93
N TRP A 62 15.25 24.05 -5.78
CA TRP A 62 16.42 24.92 -5.52
C TRP A 62 16.25 25.76 -4.25
N ILE A 63 15.04 26.27 -4.00
CA ILE A 63 14.71 27.06 -2.80
C ILE A 63 14.34 26.16 -1.60
N LYS A 64 14.33 24.82 -1.77
CA LYS A 64 13.86 23.84 -0.77
C LYS A 64 12.46 24.12 -0.24
N LYS A 65 11.59 24.70 -1.08
CA LYS A 65 10.20 24.96 -0.73
C LYS A 65 9.36 23.72 -1.08
N PRO A 66 8.61 23.14 -0.13
CA PRO A 66 7.76 21.99 -0.42
C PRO A 66 6.69 22.34 -1.46
N ASP A 67 6.23 21.33 -2.19
CA ASP A 67 5.08 21.47 -3.07
C ASP A 67 3.82 21.78 -2.24
N PRO A 68 2.96 22.68 -2.72
CA PRO A 68 1.74 23.01 -2.00
C PRO A 68 0.81 21.79 -1.94
N SER A 69 0.16 21.60 -0.79
CA SER A 69 -0.83 20.54 -0.61
C SER A 69 -2.03 21.07 0.16
N GLU A 70 -3.21 20.70 -0.32
CA GLU A 70 -4.51 20.91 0.28
C GLU A 70 -5.12 19.55 0.67
N VAL A 71 -6.03 19.62 1.64
CA VAL A 71 -6.72 18.47 2.21
C VAL A 71 -8.10 18.41 1.55
N CYS A 72 -8.35 17.38 0.74
CA CYS A 72 -9.60 17.26 -0.02
C CYS A 72 -10.15 15.83 -0.06
N MET A 73 -11.46 15.74 -0.29
CA MET A 73 -12.14 14.46 -0.56
C MET A 73 -12.07 14.18 -2.05
N VAL A 74 -11.66 12.98 -2.42
CA VAL A 74 -11.53 12.56 -3.82
C VAL A 74 -12.54 11.45 -4.10
N PRO A 75 -13.66 11.76 -4.79
CA PRO A 75 -14.65 10.76 -5.15
C PRO A 75 -14.04 9.58 -5.91
N LEU A 76 -14.59 8.38 -5.70
CA LEU A 76 -14.15 7.09 -6.26
C LEU A 76 -12.83 6.57 -5.70
N LEU A 77 -11.86 7.44 -5.45
CA LEU A 77 -10.59 7.05 -4.82
C LEU A 77 -10.81 6.60 -3.36
N ASP A 78 -11.79 7.20 -2.68
CA ASP A 78 -12.18 6.88 -1.31
C ASP A 78 -12.80 5.49 -1.15
N LEU A 79 -13.22 4.85 -2.25
CA LEU A 79 -13.70 3.46 -2.29
C LEU A 79 -12.56 2.43 -2.35
N VAL A 80 -11.33 2.84 -2.69
CA VAL A 80 -10.18 1.94 -2.81
C VAL A 80 -9.62 1.65 -1.42
N ASN A 81 -9.73 0.39 -1.00
CA ASN A 81 -9.28 -0.03 0.32
C ASN A 81 -7.76 -0.12 0.42
N HIS A 82 -7.31 -0.26 1.67
CA HIS A 82 -5.92 -0.49 1.97
C HIS A 82 -5.56 -1.98 1.86
N SER A 83 -4.36 -2.26 1.38
CA SER A 83 -3.67 -3.54 1.61
C SER A 83 -2.18 -3.30 1.88
N ASN A 84 -1.58 -4.15 2.72
CA ASN A 84 -0.12 -4.25 2.87
C ASN A 84 0.53 -4.89 1.62
N ARG A 85 -0.27 -5.56 0.78
CA ARG A 85 0.09 -6.07 -0.55
C ARG A 85 -0.77 -5.35 -1.61
N PRO A 86 -0.49 -4.07 -1.88
CA PRO A 86 -1.29 -3.30 -2.84
C PRO A 86 -1.15 -3.87 -4.26
N ASN A 87 -2.22 -3.78 -5.03
CA ASN A 87 -2.21 -4.11 -6.46
C ASN A 87 -2.44 -2.88 -7.35
N CYS A 88 -2.73 -1.73 -6.76
CA CYS A 88 -2.77 -0.44 -7.43
C CYS A 88 -1.92 0.64 -6.75
N GLY A 89 -1.47 1.58 -7.56
CA GLY A 89 -0.76 2.80 -7.16
C GLY A 89 -1.55 4.04 -7.55
N LEU A 90 -1.16 5.17 -6.94
CA LEU A 90 -1.74 6.48 -7.20
C LEU A 90 -0.68 7.40 -7.79
N ARG A 91 -1.01 8.07 -8.90
CA ARG A 91 -0.19 9.14 -9.47
C ARG A 91 -1.03 10.40 -9.54
N VAL A 92 -0.52 11.48 -8.97
CA VAL A 92 -1.12 12.82 -9.07
C VAL A 92 -0.23 13.65 -9.97
N GLY A 93 -0.78 14.15 -11.08
CA GLY A 93 0.02 14.88 -12.06
C GLY A 93 -0.64 15.04 -13.43
N PRO A 94 0.10 15.60 -14.40
CA PRO A 94 -0.37 15.71 -15.77
C PRO A 94 -0.66 14.32 -16.35
N SER A 95 -1.85 14.12 -16.91
CA SER A 95 -2.26 12.87 -17.55
C SER A 95 -2.57 13.08 -19.02
N SER A 96 -2.08 12.19 -19.87
CA SER A 96 -2.36 12.20 -21.32
C SER A 96 -3.84 11.97 -21.64
N VAL A 97 -4.54 11.19 -20.80
CA VAL A 97 -5.97 10.85 -20.96
C VAL A 97 -6.86 12.11 -20.92
N VAL A 98 -6.43 13.14 -20.18
CA VAL A 98 -7.13 14.43 -20.06
C VAL A 98 -6.37 15.57 -20.73
N GLY A 99 -5.55 15.27 -21.75
CA GLY A 99 -4.86 16.29 -22.55
C GLY A 99 -3.77 17.06 -21.79
N GLY A 100 -3.10 16.42 -20.82
CA GLY A 100 -2.00 17.03 -20.04
C GLY A 100 -2.46 17.90 -18.86
N LYS A 101 -3.76 17.95 -18.57
CA LYS A 101 -4.29 18.55 -17.34
C LYS A 101 -3.89 17.72 -16.12
N GLY A 102 -3.87 18.36 -14.95
CA GLY A 102 -3.70 17.67 -13.67
C GLY A 102 -4.82 16.66 -13.46
N ALA A 103 -4.45 15.42 -13.14
CA ALA A 103 -5.38 14.34 -12.85
C ALA A 103 -4.84 13.45 -11.73
N ILE A 104 -5.78 12.79 -11.06
CA ILE A 104 -5.52 11.72 -10.11
C ILE A 104 -5.70 10.42 -10.88
N THR A 105 -4.61 9.67 -11.08
CA THR A 105 -4.59 8.44 -11.88
C THR A 105 -4.36 7.26 -10.96
N LEU A 106 -5.33 6.34 -10.91
CA LEU A 106 -5.16 5.02 -10.33
C LEU A 106 -4.63 4.08 -11.42
N TYR A 107 -3.56 3.36 -11.14
CA TYR A 107 -2.95 2.42 -12.09
C TYR A 107 -2.60 1.11 -11.39
N SER A 108 -2.66 0.00 -12.11
CA SER A 108 -2.24 -1.29 -11.57
C SER A 108 -0.72 -1.37 -11.45
N ILE A 109 -0.24 -1.95 -10.35
CA ILE A 109 1.18 -2.30 -10.13
C ILE A 109 1.40 -3.82 -10.16
N ALA A 110 0.31 -4.58 -10.13
CA ALA A 110 0.29 -6.04 -10.26
C ALA A 110 -0.85 -6.48 -11.18
N ARG A 111 -0.84 -7.74 -11.60
CA ARG A 111 -1.98 -8.35 -12.32
C ARG A 111 -3.18 -8.44 -11.38
N ILE A 112 -4.34 -8.00 -11.85
CA ILE A 112 -5.62 -8.06 -11.12
C ILE A 112 -6.57 -8.93 -11.95
N ASN A 113 -6.96 -10.07 -11.41
CA ASN A 113 -7.89 -10.98 -12.05
C ASN A 113 -9.35 -10.53 -11.81
N PRO A 114 -10.31 -10.89 -12.69
CA PRO A 114 -11.71 -10.60 -12.47
C PRO A 114 -12.19 -11.09 -11.09
N GLY A 115 -12.91 -10.22 -10.37
CA GLY A 115 -13.39 -10.49 -9.01
C GLY A 115 -12.40 -10.19 -7.88
N GLN A 116 -11.12 -9.91 -8.18
CA GLN A 116 -10.17 -9.45 -7.17
C GLN A 116 -10.41 -7.97 -6.82
N GLU A 117 -10.30 -7.65 -5.53
CA GLU A 117 -10.44 -6.30 -5.03
C GLU A 117 -9.26 -5.42 -5.48
N ILE A 118 -9.53 -4.16 -5.82
CA ILE A 118 -8.50 -3.15 -6.10
C ILE A 118 -8.10 -2.50 -4.77
N CYS A 119 -6.84 -2.68 -4.38
CA CYS A 119 -6.32 -2.21 -3.09
C CYS A 119 -5.04 -1.41 -3.28
N ARG A 120 -4.97 -0.26 -2.59
CA ARG A 120 -3.77 0.61 -2.56
C ARG A 120 -3.08 0.53 -1.22
N HIS A 121 -1.86 1.03 -1.16
CA HIS A 121 -1.22 1.31 0.12
C HIS A 121 -1.69 2.70 0.58
N TYR A 122 -2.24 2.83 1.79
CA TYR A 122 -2.35 4.16 2.41
C TYR A 122 -1.01 4.47 3.02
N ASN A 123 -0.61 5.74 3.09
CA ASN A 123 0.64 6.12 3.73
C ASN A 123 0.56 5.91 5.26
N PHE A 124 0.68 4.65 5.69
CA PHE A 124 0.78 4.20 7.08
C PHE A 124 2.18 4.46 7.67
N ALA A 125 2.83 5.56 7.30
CA ALA A 125 3.98 6.08 8.05
C ALA A 125 3.59 6.51 9.49
N ILE A 126 2.41 6.12 9.94
CA ILE A 126 1.78 6.51 11.17
C ILE A 126 1.67 5.27 12.05
N ASN A 127 2.18 5.39 13.28
CA ASN A 127 2.17 4.35 14.31
C ASN A 127 0.82 3.61 14.40
N ARG A 128 0.81 2.30 14.72
CA ARG A 128 -0.41 1.45 14.80
C ARG A 128 -1.60 2.11 15.51
N PRO A 129 -1.44 2.81 16.65
CA PRO A 129 -2.56 3.49 17.32
C PRO A 129 -3.19 4.61 16.47
N ASN A 130 -2.39 5.28 15.64
CA ASN A 130 -2.87 6.35 14.78
C ASN A 130 -3.57 5.78 13.54
N ALA A 131 -3.14 4.62 13.03
CA ALA A 131 -3.87 3.88 12.00
C ALA A 131 -5.29 3.54 12.46
N LEU A 132 -5.41 2.95 13.66
CA LEU A 132 -6.68 2.61 14.26
C LEU A 132 -7.55 3.86 14.51
N PHE A 133 -6.95 4.94 15.02
CA PHE A 133 -7.67 6.19 15.28
C PHE A 133 -8.15 6.87 13.99
N ARG A 134 -7.32 6.90 12.93
CA ARG A 134 -7.62 7.61 11.68
C ARG A 134 -8.58 6.83 10.79
N TYR A 135 -8.31 5.53 10.58
CA TYR A 135 -9.01 4.72 9.59
C TYR A 135 -10.00 3.73 10.18
N GLY A 136 -9.94 3.47 11.50
CA GLY A 136 -10.82 2.50 12.14
C GLY A 136 -10.41 1.04 11.95
N PHE A 137 -9.21 0.76 11.43
CA PHE A 137 -8.66 -0.59 11.30
C PHE A 137 -7.16 -0.62 11.62
N LEU A 138 -6.65 -1.80 11.96
CA LEU A 138 -5.22 -2.06 12.08
C LEU A 138 -4.70 -2.64 10.76
N PRO A 139 -3.51 -2.26 10.27
CA PRO A 139 -2.90 -2.94 9.15
C PRO A 139 -2.65 -4.41 9.55
N PHE A 140 -3.45 -5.32 9.01
CA PHE A 140 -3.41 -6.75 9.30
C PHE A 140 -2.19 -7.38 8.62
N ASP A 141 -1.16 -7.71 9.41
CA ASP A 141 0.01 -8.51 8.97
C ASP A 141 0.30 -9.71 9.90
N LEU A 142 -0.61 -10.04 10.83
CA LEU A 142 -0.40 -11.17 11.75
C LEU A 142 -1.46 -12.27 11.68
N ILE A 143 -2.62 -12.03 11.07
CA ILE A 143 -3.67 -13.04 10.93
C ILE A 143 -3.75 -13.55 9.47
N SER A 144 -3.53 -12.67 8.48
CA SER A 144 -3.59 -13.01 7.05
C SER A 144 -2.30 -13.63 6.48
N ILE A 145 -1.16 -13.49 7.15
CA ILE A 145 0.13 -14.03 6.67
C ILE A 145 0.29 -15.52 6.99
N VAL A 146 -0.46 -16.06 7.97
CA VAL A 146 -0.23 -17.43 8.46
C VAL A 146 -1.17 -18.45 7.85
N GLU A 147 -2.41 -18.11 7.48
CA GLU A 147 -3.42 -19.15 7.25
C GLU A 147 -3.82 -19.42 5.80
N HIS A 148 -3.65 -18.50 4.84
CA HIS A 148 -4.14 -18.73 3.47
C HIS A 148 -3.09 -18.61 2.35
N ASP A 149 -2.18 -17.63 2.36
CA ASP A 149 -1.23 -17.49 1.24
C ASP A 149 -0.03 -18.44 1.30
N ALA A 150 0.48 -18.80 2.47
CA ALA A 150 1.65 -19.67 2.55
C ALA A 150 1.35 -21.11 2.11
N ILE A 151 0.14 -21.62 2.41
CA ILE A 151 -0.28 -22.97 2.04
C ILE A 151 -0.65 -23.02 0.56
N ASP A 152 -1.41 -22.04 0.05
CA ASP A 152 -1.77 -22.01 -1.38
C ASP A 152 -0.56 -21.69 -2.27
N GLU A 153 0.33 -20.78 -1.87
CA GLU A 153 1.57 -20.52 -2.62
C GLU A 153 2.50 -21.73 -2.59
N TYR A 154 2.60 -22.43 -1.44
CA TYR A 154 3.35 -23.69 -1.34
C TYR A 154 2.71 -24.79 -2.20
N LEU A 155 1.39 -24.95 -2.20
CA LEU A 155 0.68 -25.95 -3.01
C LEU A 155 0.76 -25.65 -4.50
N VAL A 156 0.64 -24.38 -4.92
CA VAL A 156 0.77 -23.97 -6.33
C VAL A 156 2.22 -24.10 -6.80
N LYS A 157 3.21 -23.68 -6.00
CA LYS A 157 4.62 -23.85 -6.36
C LYS A 157 5.04 -25.32 -6.36
N ASN A 158 4.55 -26.13 -5.43
CA ASN A 158 4.90 -27.54 -5.29
C ASN A 158 3.89 -28.49 -5.95
N GLN A 159 2.98 -27.99 -6.78
CA GLN A 159 2.01 -28.84 -7.49
C GLN A 159 2.72 -29.86 -8.40
N HIS A 160 3.93 -29.55 -8.86
CA HIS A 160 4.80 -30.48 -9.59
C HIS A 160 5.41 -31.57 -8.70
N MET A 161 5.55 -31.33 -7.39
CA MET A 161 6.00 -32.34 -6.41
C MET A 161 4.87 -33.29 -5.98
N LEU A 162 3.61 -32.97 -6.29
CA LEU A 162 2.44 -33.81 -5.99
C LEU A 162 2.10 -34.81 -7.11
N ARG A 163 2.80 -34.76 -8.25
CA ARG A 163 2.71 -35.83 -9.26
C ARG A 163 3.61 -36.99 -8.86
N GLU A 164 3.14 -38.21 -9.07
CA GLU A 164 4.00 -39.40 -8.98
C GLU A 164 5.24 -39.17 -9.85
N GLU A 165 6.40 -39.02 -9.21
CA GLU A 165 7.67 -38.92 -9.90
C GLU A 165 7.90 -40.19 -10.71
N SER A 166 8.20 -40.03 -11.99
CA SER A 166 8.63 -41.16 -12.83
C SER A 166 9.86 -41.84 -12.20
N GLU A 167 9.98 -43.16 -12.35
CA GLU A 167 11.12 -43.92 -11.84
C GLU A 167 12.48 -43.35 -12.30
N GLU A 168 12.52 -42.73 -13.48
CA GLU A 168 13.73 -42.09 -14.01
C GLU A 168 14.15 -40.86 -13.18
N VAL A 169 13.18 -40.06 -12.73
CA VAL A 169 13.44 -38.87 -11.90
C VAL A 169 13.94 -39.29 -10.53
N ARG A 170 13.32 -40.32 -9.93
CA ARG A 170 13.78 -40.92 -8.66
C ARG A 170 15.22 -41.45 -8.78
N MET A 171 15.52 -42.18 -9.84
CA MET A 171 16.87 -42.70 -10.10
C MET A 171 17.90 -41.58 -10.26
N LYS A 172 17.52 -40.48 -10.93
CA LYS A 172 18.41 -39.32 -11.12
C LYS A 172 18.67 -38.59 -9.80
N GLN A 173 17.63 -38.35 -8.98
CA GLN A 173 17.80 -37.75 -7.66
C GLN A 173 18.63 -38.62 -6.72
N GLN A 174 18.51 -39.94 -6.81
CA GLN A 174 19.30 -40.85 -5.99
C GLN A 174 20.79 -40.80 -6.36
N LYS A 175 21.12 -40.76 -7.66
CA LYS A 175 22.49 -40.53 -8.13
C LYS A 175 23.04 -39.16 -7.69
N GLU A 176 22.24 -38.10 -7.79
CA GLU A 176 22.64 -36.76 -7.35
C GLU A 176 22.92 -36.73 -5.83
N ARG A 177 22.11 -37.42 -5.02
CA ARG A 177 22.35 -37.54 -3.57
C ARG A 177 23.62 -38.33 -3.25
N GLU A 178 23.88 -39.42 -3.96
CA GLU A 178 25.13 -40.19 -3.81
C GLU A 178 26.36 -39.36 -4.17
N GLU A 179 26.25 -38.55 -5.21
CA GLU A 179 27.33 -37.64 -5.64
C GLU A 179 27.55 -36.49 -4.65
N ILE A 180 26.49 -35.89 -4.11
CA ILE A 180 26.57 -34.88 -3.05
C ILE A 180 27.21 -35.46 -1.79
N GLN A 181 26.83 -36.67 -1.35
CA GLN A 181 27.46 -37.32 -0.19
C GLN A 181 28.94 -37.64 -0.42
N LYS A 182 29.30 -38.02 -1.65
CA LYS A 182 30.71 -38.24 -2.03
C LYS A 182 31.48 -36.92 -1.97
N LEU A 183 30.93 -35.83 -2.50
CA LEU A 183 31.53 -34.49 -2.45
C LEU A 183 31.63 -33.95 -1.03
N GLU A 184 30.63 -34.16 -0.16
CA GLU A 184 30.69 -33.80 1.26
C GLU A 184 31.81 -34.55 1.98
N LYS A 185 31.99 -35.86 1.72
CA LYS A 185 33.10 -36.63 2.32
C LYS A 185 34.47 -36.09 1.88
N ILE A 186 34.62 -35.74 0.59
CA ILE A 186 35.83 -35.12 0.05
C ILE A 186 36.07 -33.76 0.71
N PHE A 187 35.02 -32.94 0.84
CA PHE A 187 35.09 -31.61 1.45
C PHE A 187 35.42 -31.69 2.95
N GLN A 188 34.85 -32.64 3.68
CA GLN A 188 35.17 -32.91 5.08
C GLN A 188 36.62 -33.38 5.25
N HIS A 189 37.12 -34.27 4.38
CA HIS A 189 38.53 -34.69 4.39
C HIS A 189 39.46 -33.50 4.13
N ALA A 190 39.20 -32.70 3.10
CA ALA A 190 39.99 -31.51 2.77
C ALA A 190 39.98 -30.46 3.89
N ARG A 191 38.83 -30.30 4.58
CA ARG A 191 38.69 -29.37 5.71
C ARG A 191 39.30 -29.88 7.01
N SER A 192 39.45 -31.19 7.18
CA SER A 192 40.07 -31.81 8.37
C SER A 192 41.60 -31.74 8.41
N GLY A 193 42.24 -31.22 7.35
CA GLY A 193 43.65 -30.80 7.40
C GLY A 193 44.65 -31.92 7.71
N ARG A 194 44.36 -33.16 7.30
CA ARG A 194 45.35 -34.25 7.23
C ARG A 194 45.77 -34.48 5.78
#